data_AF-G4TX96-F1
#
_entry.id   AF-G4TX96-F1
#
_cell.length_a   1.000
_cell.length_b   1.000
_cell.length_c   1.000
_cell.angle_alpha   90.00
_cell.angle_beta   90.00
_cell.angle_gamma   90.00
#
_symmetry.space_group_name_H-M   'P 1'
#
loop_
_entity.id
_entity.type
_entity.pdbx_description
1 polymer ?
#
loop_
_entity_poly.entity_id
_entity_poly.type
_entity_poly.pdbx_seq_one_letter_code
_entity_poly.pdbx_strand_id
1 'polypeptide(L)'
;MSSTSTSSPESTPFPESSLNYDQIVKQEFDHLSKVHPQYKDIPTCMSLLGLYLSCNGFKNHMRSIYRDGEMAKCAQKFDDFRFCMQMKFKTEEERREAWLLHRAKWWATRRTTGSSEDVWDIRTKPLDNYPGPPRTFTFDWDSKDFVALPDTKPS
;
A
#
# COMPACT_ATOMS: atom_id res chain seq x y z
N MET A 1 -53.86 -15.03 -5.05
CA MET A 1 -52.78 -15.56 -4.21
C MET A 1 -51.48 -15.35 -4.98
N SER A 2 -51.04 -14.09 -5.02
CA SER A 2 -49.93 -13.55 -4.23
C SER A 2 -48.61 -13.71 -4.97
N SER A 3 -48.36 -12.74 -5.85
CA SER A 3 -47.08 -12.48 -6.48
C SER A 3 -46.14 -11.88 -5.44
N THR A 4 -45.12 -12.62 -5.01
CA THR A 4 -44.13 -12.12 -4.07
C THR A 4 -43.01 -11.45 -4.86
N SER A 5 -43.03 -10.11 -4.88
CA SER A 5 -41.92 -9.27 -5.32
C SER A 5 -40.83 -9.28 -4.23
N THR A 6 -39.71 -9.96 -4.47
CA THR A 6 -38.51 -9.84 -3.63
C THR A 6 -37.78 -8.56 -4.04
N SER A 7 -37.81 -7.56 -3.17
CA SER A 7 -37.04 -6.33 -3.25
C SER A 7 -35.55 -6.61 -3.12
N SER A 8 -34.77 -6.24 -4.14
CA SER A 8 -33.31 -6.11 -4.04
C SER A 8 -32.93 -5.07 -2.99
N PRO A 9 -31.87 -5.28 -2.19
CA PRO A 9 -31.39 -4.26 -1.28
C PRO A 9 -30.71 -3.13 -2.06
N GLU A 10 -31.22 -1.93 -1.82
CA GLU A 10 -30.65 -0.63 -2.18
C GLU A 10 -29.16 -0.57 -1.80
N SER A 11 -28.27 -0.57 -2.79
CA SER A 11 -26.88 -0.19 -2.59
C SER A 11 -26.82 1.31 -2.32
N THR A 12 -26.51 1.70 -1.09
CA THR A 12 -26.15 3.08 -0.75
C THR A 12 -24.99 3.54 -1.65
N PRO A 13 -25.05 4.75 -2.25
CA PRO A 13 -23.93 5.29 -2.99
C PRO A 13 -22.81 5.58 -2.00
N PHE A 14 -21.74 4.77 -2.05
CA PHE A 14 -20.47 5.18 -1.47
C PHE A 14 -20.05 6.50 -2.16
N PRO A 15 -19.51 7.47 -1.42
CA PRO A 15 -19.02 8.69 -2.03
C PRO A 15 -17.88 8.31 -2.98
N GLU A 16 -18.16 8.32 -4.28
CA GLU A 16 -17.13 8.21 -5.31
C GLU A 16 -16.17 9.38 -5.10
N SER A 17 -15.00 9.08 -4.53
CA SER A 17 -13.85 9.97 -4.52
C SER A 17 -13.41 10.16 -5.98
N SER A 18 -14.09 11.06 -6.68
CA SER A 18 -13.93 11.36 -8.11
C SER A 18 -12.65 12.16 -8.38
N LEU A 19 -11.52 11.71 -7.83
CA LEU A 19 -10.22 12.10 -8.34
C LEU A 19 -10.08 11.47 -9.73
N ASN A 20 -10.03 12.32 -10.76
CA ASN A 20 -9.88 11.88 -12.13
C ASN A 20 -8.60 11.03 -12.26
N TYR A 21 -8.71 9.82 -12.79
CA TYR A 21 -7.58 8.89 -12.98
C TYR A 21 -6.37 9.58 -13.63
N ASP A 22 -6.61 10.40 -14.65
CA ASP A 22 -5.56 11.13 -15.36
C ASP A 22 -4.83 12.16 -14.48
N GLN A 23 -5.53 12.78 -13.53
CA GLN A 23 -4.91 13.72 -12.58
C GLN A 23 -4.01 12.96 -11.60
N ILE A 24 -4.45 11.79 -11.12
CA ILE A 24 -3.64 10.93 -10.26
C ILE A 24 -2.39 10.46 -10.99
N VAL A 25 -2.51 10.02 -12.25
CA VAL A 25 -1.35 9.61 -13.06
C VAL A 25 -0.34 10.75 -13.21
N LYS A 26 -0.80 11.99 -13.45
CA LYS A 26 0.09 13.16 -13.52
C LYS A 26 0.80 13.42 -12.20
N GLN A 27 0.08 13.40 -11.08
CA GLN A 27 0.65 13.57 -9.75
C GLN A 27 1.71 12.50 -9.44
N GLU A 28 1.44 11.23 -9.78
CA GLU A 28 2.39 10.15 -9.58
C GLU A 28 3.62 10.28 -10.47
N PHE A 29 3.44 10.70 -11.72
CA PHE A 29 4.56 10.97 -12.61
C PHE A 29 5.43 12.11 -12.07
N ASP A 30 4.83 13.21 -11.61
CA ASP A 30 5.55 14.35 -11.02
C ASP A 30 6.30 13.95 -9.74
N HIS A 31 5.73 13.05 -8.94
CA HIS A 31 6.42 12.49 -7.78
C HIS A 31 7.59 11.59 -8.19
N LEU A 32 7.36 10.63 -9.09
CA LEU A 32 8.39 9.68 -9.51
C LEU A 32 9.53 10.34 -10.29
N SER A 33 9.24 11.40 -11.06
CA SER A 33 10.26 12.17 -11.77
C SER A 33 11.23 12.89 -10.83
N LYS A 34 10.76 13.32 -9.65
CA LYS A 34 11.59 13.90 -8.58
C LYS A 34 12.42 12.84 -7.86
N VAL A 35 11.84 11.65 -7.62
CA VAL A 35 12.54 10.53 -6.95
C VAL A 35 13.61 9.92 -7.85
N HIS A 36 13.36 9.84 -9.15
CA HIS A 36 14.27 9.27 -10.15
C HIS A 36 14.67 10.34 -11.17
N PRO A 37 15.58 11.27 -10.82
CA PRO A 37 15.99 12.34 -11.71
C PRO A 37 16.81 11.84 -12.90
N GLN A 38 17.62 10.79 -12.74
CA GLN A 38 18.48 10.28 -13.81
C GLN A 38 18.05 8.90 -14.32
N TYR A 39 18.50 8.55 -15.52
CA TYR A 39 18.27 7.23 -16.11
C TYR A 39 18.88 6.09 -15.29
N LYS A 40 20.04 6.34 -14.64
CA LYS A 40 20.75 5.34 -13.82
C LYS A 40 19.97 4.90 -12.58
N ASP A 41 18.99 5.69 -12.15
CA ASP A 41 18.14 5.41 -10.99
C ASP A 41 17.04 4.38 -11.30
N ILE A 42 16.88 4.01 -12.58
CA ILE A 42 15.88 3.06 -13.06
C ILE A 42 16.47 1.64 -13.06
N PRO A 43 15.70 0.64 -12.61
CA PRO A 43 16.15 -0.74 -12.60
C PRO A 43 16.42 -1.30 -14.01
N THR A 44 17.52 -2.03 -14.17
CA THR A 44 17.84 -2.77 -15.38
C THR A 44 16.87 -3.95 -15.58
N CYS A 45 16.56 -4.35 -16.83
CA CYS A 45 15.64 -5.47 -17.10
C CYS A 45 16.01 -6.77 -16.39
N MET A 46 17.31 -7.07 -16.21
CA MET A 46 17.74 -8.25 -15.44
C MET A 46 17.41 -8.17 -13.96
N SER A 47 17.43 -6.97 -13.37
CA SER A 47 17.01 -6.78 -11.98
C SER A 47 15.50 -7.00 -11.82
N LEU A 48 14.70 -6.54 -12.78
CA LEU A 48 13.25 -6.79 -12.82
C LEU A 48 12.93 -8.28 -13.00
N LEU A 49 13.68 -8.98 -13.84
CA LEU A 49 13.58 -10.43 -13.97
C LEU A 49 13.93 -11.13 -12.65
N GLY A 50 15.00 -10.71 -11.98
CA GLY A 50 15.38 -11.22 -10.66
C GLY A 50 14.29 -11.01 -9.61
N LEU A 51 13.63 -9.84 -9.62
CA LEU A 51 12.49 -9.55 -8.75
C LEU A 51 11.31 -10.48 -9.05
N TYR A 52 10.99 -10.70 -10.32
CA TYR A 52 9.93 -11.64 -10.71
C TYR A 52 10.23 -13.08 -10.25
N LEU A 53 11.44 -13.59 -10.52
CA LEU A 53 11.84 -14.93 -10.11
C LEU A 53 11.87 -15.08 -8.58
N SER A 54 12.32 -14.05 -7.87
CA SER A 54 12.29 -14.04 -6.41
C SER A 54 10.86 -14.12 -5.89
N CYS A 55 9.91 -13.39 -6.48
CA CYS A 55 8.49 -13.43 -6.10
C CYS A 55 7.88 -14.81 -6.35
N ASN A 56 8.16 -15.40 -7.52
CA ASN A 56 7.66 -16.72 -7.92
C ASN A 56 8.38 -17.88 -7.19
N GLY A 57 9.35 -17.56 -6.33
CA GLY A 57 10.03 -18.55 -5.52
C GLY A 57 9.07 -19.24 -4.54
N PHE A 58 9.22 -20.56 -4.38
CA PHE A 58 8.36 -21.39 -3.52
C PHE A 58 8.21 -20.83 -2.08
N LYS A 59 9.30 -20.30 -1.51
CA LYS A 59 9.29 -19.70 -0.16
C LYS A 59 8.27 -18.57 -0.03
N ASN A 60 8.16 -17.72 -1.05
CA ASN A 60 7.25 -16.58 -1.01
C ASN A 60 5.80 -17.03 -1.21
N HIS A 61 5.55 -18.02 -2.05
CA HIS A 61 4.24 -18.66 -2.16
C HIS A 61 3.79 -19.29 -0.83
N MET A 62 4.65 -20.06 -0.15
CA MET A 62 4.31 -20.66 1.14
C MET A 62 3.99 -19.60 2.21
N ARG A 63 4.76 -18.52 2.27
CA ARG A 63 4.51 -17.41 3.20
C ARG A 63 3.18 -16.70 2.91
N SER A 64 2.89 -16.48 1.63
CA SER A 64 1.63 -15.86 1.18
C SER A 64 0.43 -16.72 1.53
N ILE A 65 0.49 -18.03 1.28
CA ILE A 65 -0.57 -18.96 1.65
C ILE A 65 -0.79 -18.96 3.16
N TYR A 66 0.28 -18.97 3.96
CA TYR A 66 0.16 -18.97 5.41
C TYR A 66 -0.48 -17.68 5.96
N ARG A 67 -0.15 -16.51 5.41
CA ARG A 67 -0.64 -15.22 5.92
C ARG A 67 -1.99 -14.82 5.34
N ASP A 68 -2.11 -14.93 4.01
CA ASP A 68 -3.19 -14.34 3.23
C ASP A 68 -4.13 -15.42 2.63
N GLY A 69 -3.78 -16.70 2.73
CA GLY A 69 -4.57 -17.81 2.17
C GLY A 69 -4.50 -17.94 0.65
N GLU A 70 -3.76 -17.06 -0.02
CA GLU A 70 -3.62 -17.00 -1.47
C GLU A 70 -2.17 -17.13 -1.92
N MET A 71 -1.98 -17.60 -3.16
CA MET A 71 -0.66 -17.61 -3.80
C MET A 71 -0.14 -16.18 -3.96
N ALA A 72 1.18 -16.01 -3.89
CA ALA A 72 1.81 -14.70 -4.09
C ALA A 72 1.44 -14.11 -5.48
N LYS A 73 0.90 -12.89 -5.48
CA LYS A 73 0.50 -12.17 -6.70
C LYS A 73 1.72 -11.54 -7.38
N CYS A 74 2.36 -12.29 -8.28
CA CYS A 74 3.60 -11.87 -8.97
C CYS A 74 3.41 -11.25 -10.37
N ALA A 75 2.18 -11.19 -10.90
CA ALA A 75 1.88 -10.72 -12.25
C ALA A 75 2.48 -9.33 -12.56
N GLN A 76 2.35 -8.41 -11.61
CA GLN A 76 2.89 -7.05 -11.67
C GLN A 76 4.39 -7.00 -11.97
N LYS A 77 5.18 -7.90 -11.36
CA LYS A 77 6.64 -7.95 -11.55
C LYS A 77 7.01 -8.50 -12.93
N PHE A 78 6.18 -9.40 -13.44
CA PHE A 78 6.34 -9.90 -14.81
C PHE A 78 6.00 -8.82 -15.84
N ASP A 79 4.94 -8.05 -15.61
CA ASP A 79 4.55 -6.94 -16.50
C ASP A 79 5.65 -5.86 -16.57
N ASP A 80 6.26 -5.52 -15.45
CA ASP A 80 7.42 -4.62 -15.40
C ASP A 80 8.60 -5.15 -16.24
N PHE A 81 8.92 -6.44 -16.12
CA PHE A 81 9.98 -7.08 -16.91
C PHE A 81 9.65 -7.07 -18.40
N ARG A 82 8.42 -7.46 -18.77
CA ARG A 82 7.95 -7.47 -20.16
C ARG A 82 8.02 -6.06 -20.77
N PHE A 83 7.58 -5.05 -20.03
CA PHE A 83 7.63 -3.66 -20.47
C PHE A 83 9.07 -3.18 -20.67
N CYS A 84 9.99 -3.51 -19.75
CA CYS A 84 11.41 -3.19 -19.91
C CYS A 84 12.01 -3.80 -21.20
N MET A 85 11.66 -5.07 -21.49
CA MET A 85 12.12 -5.75 -22.70
C MET A 85 11.57 -5.09 -23.98
N GLN A 86 10.32 -4.62 -23.96
CA GLN A 86 9.72 -3.91 -25.10
C GLN A 86 10.39 -2.57 -25.40
N MET A 87 10.95 -1.90 -24.39
CA MET A 87 11.56 -0.57 -24.52
C MET A 87 13.09 -0.58 -24.70
N LYS A 88 13.68 -1.76 -24.94
CA LYS A 88 15.14 -1.92 -25.05
C LYS A 88 15.77 -1.07 -26.17
N PHE A 89 15.01 -0.78 -27.23
CA PHE A 89 15.52 -0.04 -28.40
C PHE A 89 15.38 1.49 -28.30
N LYS A 90 14.75 2.02 -27.25
CA LYS A 90 14.56 3.46 -27.05
C LYS A 90 15.81 4.14 -26.52
N THR A 91 15.90 5.46 -26.71
CA THR A 91 16.92 6.32 -26.09
C THR A 91 16.80 6.29 -24.57
N GLU A 92 17.86 6.66 -23.85
CA GLU A 92 17.90 6.59 -22.38
C GLU A 92 16.85 7.49 -21.73
N GLU A 93 16.65 8.70 -22.27
CA GLU A 93 15.65 9.65 -21.78
C GLU A 93 14.22 9.17 -22.04
N GLU A 94 13.92 8.71 -23.26
CA GLU A 94 12.60 8.14 -23.57
C GLU A 94 12.30 6.89 -22.74
N ARG A 95 13.31 6.05 -22.49
CA ARG A 95 13.17 4.86 -21.65
C ARG A 95 12.84 5.26 -20.22
N ARG A 96 13.47 6.33 -19.72
CA ARG A 96 13.17 6.89 -18.40
C ARG A 96 11.72 7.35 -18.32
N GLU A 97 11.31 8.25 -19.20
CA GLU A 97 9.95 8.82 -19.15
C GLU A 97 8.88 7.75 -19.29
N ALA A 98 9.05 6.81 -20.23
CA ALA A 98 8.09 5.75 -20.43
C ALA A 98 8.03 4.77 -19.25
N TRP A 99 9.16 4.51 -18.57
CA TRP A 99 9.20 3.74 -17.32
C TRP A 99 8.45 4.44 -16.20
N LEU A 100 8.68 5.74 -16.02
CA LEU A 100 7.97 6.55 -15.02
C LEU A 100 6.47 6.56 -15.28
N LEU A 101 6.02 6.71 -16.54
CA LEU A 101 4.61 6.67 -16.91
C LEU A 101 3.97 5.30 -16.65
N HIS A 102 4.64 4.21 -17.01
CA HIS A 102 4.17 2.85 -16.72
C HIS A 102 3.97 2.64 -15.21
N ARG A 103 4.96 3.10 -14.41
CA ARG A 103 4.90 3.00 -12.96
C ARG A 103 3.84 3.92 -12.35
N ALA A 104 3.67 5.13 -12.87
CA ALA A 104 2.64 6.08 -12.45
C ALA A 104 1.24 5.51 -12.67
N LYS A 105 0.98 4.90 -13.83
CA LYS A 105 -0.30 4.22 -14.12
C LYS A 105 -0.60 3.11 -13.12
N TRP A 106 0.41 2.28 -12.81
CA TRP A 106 0.24 1.21 -11.84
C TRP A 106 -0.09 1.73 -10.42
N TRP A 107 0.62 2.77 -9.98
CA TRP A 107 0.34 3.44 -8.70
C TRP A 107 -1.01 4.13 -8.67
N ALA A 108 -1.41 4.76 -9.78
CA ALA A 108 -2.72 5.38 -9.92
C ALA A 108 -3.84 4.34 -9.79
N THR A 109 -3.74 3.22 -10.51
CA THR A 109 -4.72 2.12 -10.42
C THR A 109 -4.87 1.62 -8.98
N ARG A 110 -3.76 1.48 -8.25
CA ARG A 110 -3.81 1.06 -6.84
C ARG A 110 -4.47 2.07 -5.92
N ARG A 111 -4.29 3.36 -6.16
CA ARG A 111 -4.97 4.41 -5.39
C ARG A 111 -6.46 4.47 -5.72
N THR A 112 -6.83 4.31 -6.99
CA THR A 112 -8.24 4.31 -7.40
C THR A 112 -9.02 3.10 -6.91
N THR A 113 -8.37 1.95 -6.66
CA THR A 113 -9.05 0.77 -6.11
C THR A 113 -9.44 0.90 -4.63
N GLY A 114 -9.19 2.06 -4.01
CA GLY A 114 -9.49 2.34 -2.61
C GLY A 114 -8.38 1.86 -1.67
N SER A 115 -7.83 2.78 -0.89
CA SER A 115 -7.01 2.43 0.29
C SER A 115 -7.93 2.29 1.49
N SER A 116 -7.54 1.49 2.50
CA SER A 116 -8.25 1.49 3.78
C SER A 116 -8.34 2.89 4.38
N GLU A 117 -7.35 3.75 4.10
CA GLU A 117 -7.30 5.15 4.53
C GLU A 117 -8.44 6.01 3.97
N ASP A 118 -9.06 5.62 2.85
CA ASP A 118 -10.19 6.35 2.25
C ASP A 118 -11.49 6.16 3.06
N VAL A 119 -11.53 5.15 3.92
CA VAL A 119 -12.67 4.86 4.81
C VAL A 119 -12.54 5.59 6.15
N TRP A 120 -11.36 6.14 6.48
CA TRP A 120 -11.11 6.78 7.76
C TRP A 120 -11.03 8.30 7.62
N ASP A 121 -11.87 9.02 8.38
CA ASP A 121 -11.77 10.47 8.49
C ASP A 121 -10.55 10.89 9.33
N ILE A 122 -9.81 11.90 8.87
CA ILE A 122 -8.72 12.50 9.64
C ILE A 122 -9.31 13.12 10.91
N ARG A 123 -8.80 12.69 12.08
CA ARG A 123 -9.18 13.28 13.36
C ARG A 123 -8.80 14.75 13.40
N THR A 124 -9.79 15.62 13.62
CA THR A 124 -9.60 17.07 13.76
C THR A 124 -9.12 17.47 15.15
N LYS A 125 -9.35 16.63 16.16
CA LYS A 125 -8.91 16.86 17.54
C LYS A 125 -8.09 15.67 18.04
N PRO A 126 -7.03 15.93 18.83
CA PRO A 126 -6.33 14.87 19.54
C PRO A 126 -7.29 14.18 20.51
N LEU A 127 -7.05 12.90 20.79
CA LEU A 127 -7.81 12.18 21.80
C LEU A 127 -7.49 12.75 23.18
N ASP A 128 -8.51 12.95 24.00
CA ASP A 128 -8.31 13.29 25.40
C ASP A 128 -7.57 12.12 26.09
N ASN A 129 -6.39 12.39 26.65
CA ASN A 129 -5.53 11.42 27.35
C ASN A 129 -4.82 10.38 26.46
N TYR A 130 -4.26 10.78 25.31
CA TYR A 130 -3.36 9.93 24.49
C TYR A 130 -1.99 10.59 24.23
N PRO A 131 -0.86 9.88 24.46
CA PRO A 131 -0.76 8.59 25.13
C PRO A 131 -1.19 8.72 26.59
N GLY A 132 -1.86 7.69 27.13
CA GLY A 132 -2.17 7.64 28.56
C GLY A 132 -0.90 7.77 29.39
N PRO A 133 -1.00 8.08 30.71
CA PRO A 133 0.16 8.17 31.56
C PRO A 133 1.01 6.89 31.42
N PRO A 134 2.34 7.00 31.36
CA PRO A 134 3.20 5.83 31.24
C PRO A 134 2.89 4.92 32.43
N ARG A 135 2.38 3.71 32.15
CA ARG A 135 2.20 2.70 33.19
C ARG A 135 3.59 2.30 33.66
N THR A 136 4.07 2.94 34.71
CA THR A 136 5.32 2.58 35.36
C THR A 136 5.07 1.32 36.17
N PHE A 137 5.59 0.20 35.68
CA PHE A 137 5.64 -1.05 36.43
C PHE A 137 6.94 -1.06 37.23
N THR A 138 6.85 -1.39 38.51
CA THR A 138 8.00 -1.67 39.36
C THR A 138 8.02 -3.14 39.73
N PHE A 139 9.21 -3.75 39.73
CA PHE A 139 9.37 -5.11 40.21
C PHE A 139 9.34 -5.11 41.74
N ASP A 140 8.37 -5.81 42.33
CA ASP A 140 8.30 -6.01 43.77
C ASP A 140 9.08 -7.28 44.14
N TRP A 141 10.10 -7.14 44.96
CA TRP A 141 10.99 -8.23 45.35
C TRP A 141 10.35 -9.20 46.36
N ASP A 142 9.35 -8.73 47.13
CA ASP A 142 8.69 -9.55 48.14
C ASP A 142 7.65 -10.50 47.51
N SER A 143 6.85 -9.98 46.56
CA SER A 143 5.89 -10.79 45.80
C SER A 143 6.48 -11.47 44.56
N LYS A 144 7.66 -11.03 44.09
CA LYS A 144 8.31 -11.47 42.83
C LYS A 144 7.49 -11.20 41.57
N ASP A 145 6.62 -10.20 41.60
CA ASP A 145 5.76 -9.82 40.49
C ASP A 145 5.98 -8.35 40.07
N PHE A 146 5.60 -8.01 38.84
CA PHE A 146 5.55 -6.62 38.39
C PHE A 146 4.24 -5.98 38.85
N VAL A 147 4.34 -5.00 39.75
CA VAL A 147 3.20 -4.25 40.27
C VAL A 147 3.13 -2.88 39.59
N ALA A 148 1.93 -2.45 39.21
CA ALA A 148 1.71 -1.11 38.69
C ALA A 148 1.84 -0.09 39.83
N LEU A 149 2.67 0.94 39.66
CA LEU A 149 2.68 2.07 40.60
C LEU A 149 1.31 2.77 40.55
N PRO A 150 0.73 3.14 41.72
CA PRO A 150 -0.52 3.90 41.74
C PRO A 150 -0.29 5.27 41.08
N ASP A 151 -1.22 5.67 40.21
CA ASP A 151 -1.18 6.95 39.50
C ASP A 151 -1.14 8.10 40.51
N THR A 152 0.03 8.69 40.76
CA THR A 152 0.13 9.91 41.56
C THR A 152 -0.34 11.08 40.71
N LYS A 153 -1.54 11.57 41.02
CA LYS A 153 -2.10 12.80 40.44
C LYS A 153 -1.13 13.96 40.72
N PRO A 154 -0.60 14.67 39.71
CA PRO A 154 0.20 15.87 39.97
C PRO A 154 -0.69 16.92 40.66
N SER A 155 -0.17 17.47 41.76
CA SER A 155 -0.76 18.53 42.59
C SER A 155 -0.75 19.89 41.90
#